data_AF-A0AA37LYY8-F1
#
_entry.id   AF-A0AA37LYY8-F1
#
_cell.length_a   1.000
_cell.length_b   1.000
_cell.length_c   1.000
_cell.angle_alpha   90.00
_cell.angle_beta   90.00
_cell.angle_gamma   90.00
#
_symmetry.space_group_name_H-M   'P 1'
#
loop_
_entity.id
_entity.type
_entity.pdbx_description
1 polymer ?
#
loop_
_entity_poly.entity_id
_entity_poly.type
_entity_poly.pdbx_seq_one_letter_code
_entity_poly.pdbx_strand_id
1 'polypeptide(L)'
;MLAVGIPALTTSTTGNNSTFHLSDVNQHTPQIIEHDGSLTRDDAFFGDSNDFSPAAWGRTLHSWGDAEIIDFATAAREIKARFEWGEIHNPEFNGTFAKTGSLLQYALLLSAFGNYGNANKTLVRYWVEHERLPLNLGWQPPVANINSTMNRLIAANISALWV
;
A
#
# COMPACT_ATOMS: atom_id res chain seq x y z
N MET A 1 -15.35 2.13 2.66
CA MET A 1 -15.04 1.06 1.68
C MET A 1 -15.12 1.49 0.21
N LEU A 2 -15.75 2.63 -0.15
CA LEU A 2 -16.00 2.97 -1.57
C LEU A 2 -14.76 3.19 -2.45
N ALA A 3 -13.61 3.57 -1.89
CA ALA A 3 -12.44 3.99 -2.68
C ALA A 3 -11.82 2.89 -3.55
N VAL A 4 -11.91 1.61 -3.15
CA VAL A 4 -11.34 0.48 -3.89
C VAL A 4 -12.37 -0.61 -4.20
N GLY A 5 -13.48 -0.69 -3.45
CA GLY A 5 -14.50 -1.72 -3.66
C GLY A 5 -15.24 -1.58 -5.00
N ILE A 6 -15.63 -0.35 -5.39
CA ILE A 6 -16.27 -0.12 -6.70
C ILE A 6 -15.26 -0.37 -7.84
N PRO A 7 -14.04 0.20 -7.81
CA PRO A 7 -13.03 -0.14 -8.81
C PRO A 7 -12.76 -1.63 -8.96
N ALA A 8 -12.71 -2.40 -7.86
CA ALA A 8 -12.49 -3.85 -7.92
C ALA A 8 -13.60 -4.59 -8.67
N LEU A 9 -14.86 -4.14 -8.52
CA LEU A 9 -15.98 -4.72 -9.27
C LEU A 9 -15.88 -4.47 -10.77
N THR A 10 -15.18 -3.41 -11.20
CA THR A 10 -14.97 -3.14 -12.64
C THR A 10 -13.92 -4.03 -13.29
N THR A 11 -13.09 -4.74 -12.51
CA THR A 11 -12.13 -5.72 -13.02
C THR A 11 -12.68 -7.15 -13.01
N SER A 12 -13.92 -7.33 -12.55
CA SER A 12 -14.51 -8.65 -12.30
C SER A 12 -14.53 -9.55 -13.54
N THR A 13 -14.06 -10.78 -13.35
CA THR A 13 -14.16 -11.86 -14.34
C THR A 13 -15.16 -12.95 -13.96
N THR A 14 -15.88 -12.79 -12.84
CA THR A 14 -16.78 -13.82 -12.29
C THR A 14 -18.08 -14.01 -13.09
N GLY A 15 -18.38 -13.07 -14.00
CA GLY A 15 -19.68 -12.98 -14.67
C GLY A 15 -20.79 -12.37 -13.82
N ASN A 16 -20.50 -11.93 -12.59
CA ASN A 16 -21.44 -11.24 -11.70
C ASN A 16 -20.86 -9.88 -11.27
N ASN A 17 -21.55 -8.80 -11.64
CA ASN A 17 -21.15 -7.40 -11.42
C ASN A 17 -21.03 -6.97 -9.93
N SER A 18 -21.42 -7.84 -9.00
CA SER A 18 -21.37 -7.60 -7.55
C SER A 18 -20.31 -8.45 -6.84
N THR A 19 -19.47 -9.15 -7.59
CA THR A 19 -18.38 -10.01 -7.07
C THR A 19 -17.14 -9.88 -7.94
N PHE A 20 -15.97 -10.21 -7.42
CA PHE A 20 -14.72 -10.32 -8.17
C PHE A 20 -13.87 -11.44 -7.54
N HIS A 21 -12.98 -12.06 -8.32
CA HIS A 21 -11.91 -12.91 -7.78
C HIS A 21 -10.80 -12.03 -7.23
N LEU A 22 -10.09 -12.43 -6.17
CA LEU A 22 -8.97 -11.62 -5.65
C LEU A 22 -7.88 -11.37 -6.71
N SER A 23 -7.70 -12.29 -7.65
CA SER A 23 -6.79 -12.11 -8.79
C SER A 23 -7.24 -11.01 -9.77
N ASP A 24 -8.52 -10.67 -9.81
CA ASP A 24 -9.05 -9.64 -10.72
C ASP A 24 -8.49 -8.25 -10.39
N VAL A 25 -8.13 -7.98 -9.13
CA VAL A 25 -7.57 -6.68 -8.74
C VAL A 25 -6.09 -6.52 -9.10
N ASN A 26 -5.42 -7.58 -9.58
CA ASN A 26 -4.07 -7.54 -10.12
C ASN A 26 -4.01 -7.03 -11.59
N GLN A 27 -5.12 -6.55 -12.14
CA GLN A 27 -5.12 -5.99 -13.49
C GLN A 27 -4.25 -4.73 -13.57
N HIS A 28 -3.10 -4.85 -14.25
CA HIS A 28 -2.19 -3.72 -14.48
C HIS A 28 -2.61 -2.81 -15.64
N THR A 29 -3.17 -3.35 -16.73
CA THR A 29 -3.55 -2.55 -17.90
C THR A 29 -4.98 -2.87 -18.40
N PRO A 30 -5.88 -1.88 -18.49
CA PRO A 30 -5.73 -0.51 -17.96
C PRO A 30 -5.61 -0.53 -16.43
N GLN A 31 -4.88 0.44 -15.87
CA GLN A 31 -4.70 0.57 -14.42
C GLN A 31 -6.03 0.94 -13.74
N ILE A 32 -6.43 0.16 -12.73
CA ILE A 32 -7.68 0.36 -11.97
C ILE A 32 -7.43 0.43 -10.46
N ILE A 33 -6.64 -0.48 -9.91
CA ILE A 33 -6.25 -0.49 -8.48
C ILE A 33 -4.75 -0.74 -8.35
N GLU A 34 -4.26 -1.84 -8.92
CA GLU A 34 -2.84 -2.18 -8.90
C GLU A 34 -2.04 -1.09 -9.63
N HIS A 35 -0.85 -0.81 -9.09
CA HIS A 35 0.02 0.27 -9.53
C HIS A 35 1.50 -0.02 -9.22
N ASP A 36 2.37 0.62 -9.99
CA ASP A 36 3.81 0.62 -9.78
C ASP A 36 4.23 1.22 -8.43
N GLY A 37 5.46 0.95 -8.01
CA GLY A 37 6.02 1.53 -6.79
C GLY A 37 5.44 0.94 -5.51
N SER A 38 4.86 -0.26 -5.60
CA SER A 38 4.27 -0.99 -4.47
C SER A 38 5.29 -1.28 -3.35
N LEU A 39 4.81 -1.38 -2.10
CA LEU A 39 5.63 -1.65 -0.91
C LEU A 39 6.22 -3.08 -0.91
N THR A 40 5.47 -4.04 -1.45
CA THR A 40 5.79 -5.48 -1.24
C THR A 40 5.76 -6.29 -2.52
N ARG A 41 5.40 -5.69 -3.65
CA ARG A 41 5.29 -6.31 -4.98
C ARG A 41 6.22 -5.57 -5.94
N ASP A 42 6.77 -6.28 -6.91
CA ASP A 42 7.49 -5.65 -8.02
C ASP A 42 6.51 -5.00 -9.00
N ASP A 43 6.98 -4.05 -9.80
CA ASP A 43 6.16 -3.45 -10.85
C ASP A 43 5.91 -4.49 -11.95
N ALA A 44 4.73 -4.45 -12.60
CA ALA A 44 4.34 -5.41 -13.63
C ALA A 44 5.34 -5.44 -14.81
N PHE A 45 6.04 -4.33 -15.07
CA PHE A 45 7.13 -4.26 -16.05
C PHE A 45 8.20 -5.35 -15.84
N PHE A 46 8.49 -5.73 -14.58
CA PHE A 46 9.48 -6.77 -14.26
C PHE A 46 8.89 -8.18 -14.25
N GLY A 47 7.60 -8.34 -14.50
CA GLY A 47 6.90 -9.62 -14.56
C GLY A 47 5.72 -9.71 -13.58
N ASP A 48 5.99 -10.15 -12.35
CA ASP A 48 4.94 -10.46 -11.36
C ASP A 48 4.69 -9.28 -10.40
N SER A 49 3.52 -8.67 -10.54
CA SER A 49 3.01 -7.59 -9.69
C SER A 49 2.06 -8.05 -8.58
N ASN A 50 1.79 -9.35 -8.47
CA ASN A 50 0.81 -9.90 -7.54
C ASN A 50 1.47 -10.49 -6.29
N ASP A 51 2.48 -11.32 -6.49
CA ASP A 51 3.05 -12.12 -5.40
C ASP A 51 4.02 -11.29 -4.56
N PHE A 52 4.20 -11.72 -3.31
CA PHE A 52 5.14 -11.06 -2.41
C PHE A 52 6.57 -11.12 -2.99
N SER A 53 7.18 -9.95 -3.17
CA SER A 53 8.56 -9.79 -3.63
C SER A 53 9.48 -9.44 -2.45
N PRO A 54 10.42 -10.34 -2.09
CA PRO A 54 11.46 -10.03 -1.11
C PRO A 54 12.32 -8.82 -1.51
N ALA A 55 12.48 -8.56 -2.82
CA ALA A 55 13.26 -7.43 -3.31
C ALA A 55 12.51 -6.09 -3.13
N ALA A 56 11.22 -6.03 -3.47
CA ALA A 56 10.38 -4.87 -3.17
C ALA A 56 10.32 -4.62 -1.66
N TRP A 57 10.05 -5.67 -0.89
CA TRP A 57 9.98 -5.57 0.56
C TRP A 57 11.30 -5.13 1.20
N GLY A 58 12.44 -5.62 0.70
CA GLY A 58 13.77 -5.21 1.14
C GLY A 58 14.01 -3.71 0.95
N ARG A 59 13.52 -3.12 -0.15
CA ARG A 59 13.58 -1.66 -0.40
C ARG A 59 12.71 -0.88 0.58
N THR A 60 11.51 -1.36 0.86
CA THR A 60 10.63 -0.74 1.87
C THR A 60 11.25 -0.79 3.27
N LEU A 61 11.77 -1.95 3.69
CA LEU A 61 12.47 -2.09 4.97
C LEU A 61 13.71 -1.20 5.06
N HIS A 62 14.47 -1.09 3.97
CA HIS A 62 15.62 -0.19 3.89
C HIS A 62 15.20 1.27 4.09
N SER A 63 14.14 1.72 3.42
CA SER A 63 13.61 3.08 3.55
C SER A 63 13.05 3.38 4.94
N TRP A 64 12.43 2.38 5.59
CA TRP A 64 12.00 2.50 6.99
C TRP A 64 13.17 2.57 7.98
N GLY A 65 14.36 2.06 7.61
CA GLY A 65 15.56 2.10 8.43
C GLY A 65 15.34 1.48 9.82
N ASP A 66 15.85 2.14 10.85
CA ASP A 66 15.74 1.69 12.25
C ASP A 66 14.47 2.20 12.96
N ALA A 67 13.53 2.81 12.23
CA ALA A 67 12.30 3.30 12.83
C ALA A 67 11.51 2.13 13.45
N GLU A 68 11.11 2.25 14.72
CA GLU A 68 10.19 1.29 15.37
C GLU A 68 8.73 1.61 15.03
N ILE A 69 8.47 2.87 14.71
CA ILE A 69 7.18 3.42 14.36
C ILE A 69 7.24 3.95 12.93
N ILE A 70 6.26 3.56 12.12
CA ILE A 70 6.05 4.13 10.80
C ILE A 70 5.17 5.36 11.00
N ASP A 71 5.76 6.54 10.92
CA ASP A 71 5.07 7.83 10.96
C ASP A 71 4.90 8.43 9.55
N PHE A 72 4.33 9.64 9.45
CA PHE A 72 4.14 10.31 8.16
C PHE A 72 5.46 10.54 7.41
N ALA A 73 6.54 10.89 8.10
CA ALA A 73 7.83 11.15 7.49
C ALA A 73 8.49 9.86 6.97
N THR A 74 8.33 8.76 7.70
CA THR A 74 8.81 7.44 7.30
C THR A 74 8.05 6.94 6.07
N ALA A 75 6.73 7.08 6.06
CA ALA A 75 5.90 6.77 4.90
C ALA A 75 6.26 7.63 3.67
N ALA A 76 6.39 8.95 3.83
CA ALA A 76 6.72 9.85 2.72
C ALA A 76 8.09 9.54 2.11
N ARG A 77 9.10 9.26 2.95
CA ARG A 77 10.44 8.87 2.51
C ARG A 77 10.42 7.57 1.73
N GLU A 78 9.66 6.58 2.20
CA GLU A 78 9.58 5.29 1.52
C GLU A 78 8.86 5.40 0.17
N ILE A 79 7.72 6.09 0.09
CA ILE A 79 7.02 6.33 -1.18
C ILE A 79 7.96 7.04 -2.16
N LYS A 80 8.64 8.11 -1.70
CA LYS A 80 9.61 8.84 -2.53
C LYS A 80 10.70 7.92 -3.07
N ALA A 81 11.34 7.12 -2.19
CA ALA A 81 12.39 6.19 -2.60
C ALA A 81 11.88 5.12 -3.59
N ARG A 82 10.65 4.64 -3.43
CA ARG A 82 10.04 3.70 -4.40
C ARG A 82 9.80 4.36 -5.76
N PHE A 83 9.36 5.61 -5.78
CA PHE A 83 9.13 6.36 -7.01
C PHE A 83 10.44 6.66 -7.73
N GLU A 84 11.44 7.18 -7.03
CA GLU A 84 12.77 7.41 -7.61
C GLU A 84 13.37 6.11 -8.17
N TRP A 85 13.21 5.00 -7.45
CA TRP A 85 13.65 3.69 -7.95
C TRP A 85 12.88 3.28 -9.21
N GLY A 86 11.55 3.40 -9.21
CA GLY A 86 10.70 3.07 -10.36
C GLY A 86 11.05 3.91 -11.59
N GLU A 87 11.16 5.22 -11.43
CA GLU A 87 11.52 6.15 -12.51
C GLU A 87 12.90 5.87 -13.14
N ILE A 88 13.84 5.31 -12.37
CA ILE A 88 15.17 4.93 -12.87
C ILE A 88 15.15 3.57 -13.59
N HIS A 89 14.40 2.60 -13.07
CA HIS A 89 14.55 1.18 -13.47
C HIS A 89 13.39 0.63 -14.30
N ASN A 90 12.21 1.25 -14.23
CA ASN A 90 11.02 0.88 -14.97
C ASN A 90 10.71 1.98 -16.01
N PRO A 91 10.99 1.75 -17.31
CA PRO A 91 10.74 2.72 -18.37
C PRO A 91 9.25 2.98 -18.63
N GLU A 92 8.36 2.15 -18.07
CA GLU A 92 6.90 2.27 -18.17
C GLU A 92 6.27 2.83 -16.87
N PHE A 93 7.10 3.24 -15.90
CA PHE A 93 6.64 3.66 -14.58
C PHE A 93 5.57 4.76 -14.64
N ASN A 94 4.36 4.46 -14.15
CA ASN A 94 3.27 5.43 -14.08
C ASN A 94 3.12 6.03 -12.68
N GLY A 95 4.03 6.94 -12.33
CA GLY A 95 3.99 7.67 -11.06
C GLY A 95 2.71 8.51 -10.88
N THR A 96 2.07 8.97 -11.96
CA THR A 96 0.85 9.77 -11.87
C THR A 96 -0.29 8.95 -11.27
N PHE A 97 -0.49 7.72 -11.75
CA PHE A 97 -1.49 6.81 -11.21
C PHE A 97 -1.08 6.26 -9.82
N ALA A 98 0.18 5.84 -9.69
CA ALA A 98 0.70 5.23 -8.46
C ALA A 98 0.62 6.14 -7.24
N LYS A 99 0.66 7.47 -7.42
CA LYS A 99 0.68 8.45 -6.32
C LYS A 99 -0.53 8.32 -5.41
N THR A 100 -1.73 8.25 -5.99
CA THR A 100 -2.96 8.14 -5.18
C THR A 100 -3.07 6.79 -4.48
N GLY A 101 -2.68 5.71 -5.17
CA GLY A 101 -2.68 4.35 -4.60
C GLY A 101 -1.72 4.22 -3.42
N SER A 102 -0.48 4.67 -3.58
CA SER A 102 0.57 4.61 -2.56
C SER A 102 0.18 5.37 -1.28
N LEU A 103 -0.36 6.59 -1.43
CA LEU A 103 -0.82 7.39 -0.31
C LEU A 103 -2.00 6.74 0.43
N LEU A 104 -2.95 6.14 -0.31
CA LEU A 104 -4.08 5.44 0.28
C LEU A 104 -3.64 4.16 1.00
N GLN A 105 -2.71 3.38 0.43
CA GLN A 105 -2.16 2.18 1.04
C GLN A 105 -1.50 2.48 2.38
N TYR A 106 -0.66 3.51 2.45
CA TYR A 106 -0.10 3.95 3.74
C TYR A 106 -1.16 4.47 4.70
N ALA A 107 -2.14 5.24 4.23
CA ALA A 107 -3.20 5.72 5.12
C ALA A 107 -4.01 4.58 5.76
N LEU A 108 -4.28 3.51 5.00
CA LEU A 108 -4.92 2.30 5.49
C LEU A 108 -4.02 1.52 6.45
N LEU A 109 -2.74 1.37 6.12
CA LEU A 109 -1.75 0.70 6.96
C LEU A 109 -1.59 1.39 8.31
N LEU A 110 -1.43 2.72 8.33
CA LEU A 110 -1.35 3.51 9.56
C LEU A 110 -2.63 3.39 10.39
N SER A 111 -3.80 3.42 9.74
CA SER A 111 -5.08 3.29 10.43
C SER A 111 -5.34 1.89 10.98
N ALA A 112 -4.78 0.84 10.37
CA ALA A 112 -5.00 -0.55 10.77
C ALA A 112 -4.02 -1.02 11.85
N PHE A 113 -2.78 -0.51 11.87
CA PHE A 113 -1.69 -1.00 12.73
C PHE A 113 -1.19 0.04 13.75
N GLY A 114 -1.91 1.14 13.91
CA GLY A 114 -1.68 2.11 14.96
C GLY A 114 -2.84 3.09 15.11
N ASN A 115 -2.54 4.38 15.22
CA ASN A 115 -3.51 5.44 15.47
C ASN A 115 -3.39 6.54 14.38
N TYR A 116 -3.83 7.77 14.71
CA TYR A 116 -3.64 8.91 13.81
C TYR A 116 -2.14 9.23 13.66
N GLY A 117 -1.58 8.75 12.54
CA GLY A 117 -0.23 9.09 12.10
C GLY A 117 0.91 8.24 12.62
N ASN A 118 0.62 7.05 13.15
CA ASN A 118 1.64 6.07 13.46
C ASN A 118 1.14 4.65 13.23
N ALA A 119 2.07 3.73 12.93
CA ALA A 119 1.87 2.29 13.02
C ALA A 119 3.09 1.63 13.67
N ASN A 120 2.84 0.56 14.43
CA ASN A 120 3.91 -0.25 14.98
C ASN A 120 4.54 -1.11 13.87
N LYS A 121 5.81 -0.87 13.54
CA LYS A 121 6.52 -1.57 12.46
C LYS A 121 6.53 -3.08 12.66
N THR A 122 6.70 -3.57 13.89
CA THR A 122 6.72 -5.01 14.18
C THR A 122 5.39 -5.67 13.81
N LEU A 123 4.26 -5.02 14.10
CA LEU A 123 2.94 -5.53 13.71
C LEU A 123 2.76 -5.53 12.18
N VAL A 124 3.14 -4.43 11.52
CA VAL A 124 3.06 -4.30 10.06
C VAL A 124 3.92 -5.34 9.37
N ARG A 125 5.16 -5.55 9.83
CA ARG A 125 6.07 -6.56 9.27
C ARG A 125 5.49 -7.96 9.41
N TYR A 126 5.00 -8.32 10.60
CA TYR A 126 4.37 -9.63 10.78
C TYR A 126 3.19 -9.82 9.81
N TRP A 127 2.33 -8.80 9.69
CA TRP A 127 1.20 -8.86 8.77
C TRP A 127 1.62 -9.03 7.32
N VAL A 128 2.60 -8.26 6.85
CA VAL A 128 3.12 -8.38 5.48
C VAL A 128 3.75 -9.75 5.22
N GLU A 129 4.64 -10.19 6.11
CA GLU A 129 5.45 -11.40 5.91
C GLU A 129 4.62 -12.71 6.06
N HIS A 130 3.45 -12.65 6.69
CA HIS A 130 2.60 -13.83 6.95
C HIS A 130 1.19 -13.71 6.38
N GLU A 131 0.83 -12.56 5.79
CA GLU A 131 -0.53 -12.20 5.36
C GLU A 131 -1.59 -12.50 6.45
N ARG A 132 -1.23 -12.25 7.72
CA ARG A 132 -2.04 -12.63 8.89
C ARG A 132 -2.04 -11.54 9.96
N LEU A 133 -3.19 -11.35 10.60
CA LEU A 133 -3.30 -10.40 11.72
C LEU A 133 -2.40 -10.84 12.91
N PRO A 134 -1.55 -9.95 13.44
CA PRO A 134 -0.56 -10.26 14.49
C PRO A 134 -1.18 -10.31 15.90
N LEU A 135 -2.20 -11.14 16.09
CA LEU A 135 -2.94 -11.27 17.36
C LEU A 135 -2.03 -11.70 18.52
N ASN A 136 -1.07 -12.59 18.24
CA ASN A 136 -0.07 -13.06 19.20
C ASN A 136 0.94 -11.97 19.62
N LEU A 137 1.08 -10.91 18.83
CA LEU A 137 1.91 -9.74 19.14
C LEU A 137 1.10 -8.60 19.76
N GLY A 138 -0.17 -8.85 20.11
CA GLY A 138 -1.03 -7.89 20.80
C GLY A 138 -1.80 -6.95 19.87
N TRP A 139 -1.81 -7.18 18.55
CA TRP A 139 -2.68 -6.40 17.67
C TRP A 139 -4.15 -6.62 18.04
N GLN A 140 -4.91 -5.53 18.01
CA GLN A 140 -6.35 -5.51 18.19
C GLN A 140 -6.96 -4.68 17.06
N PRO A 141 -8.20 -4.96 16.65
CA PRO A 141 -8.92 -4.09 15.72
C PRO A 141 -8.95 -2.63 16.23
N PRO A 142 -8.82 -1.63 15.34
CA PRO A 142 -8.92 -0.23 15.74
C PRO A 142 -10.23 0.05 16.48
N VAL A 143 -10.15 0.79 17.59
CA VAL A 143 -11.33 1.15 18.41
C VAL A 143 -12.28 2.05 17.63
N ALA A 144 -11.74 2.94 16.79
CA ALA A 144 -12.51 3.80 15.92
C ALA A 144 -12.62 3.21 14.51
N ASN A 145 -13.78 3.39 13.88
CA ASN A 145 -13.99 2.97 12.49
C ASN A 145 -13.02 3.68 11.55
N ILE A 146 -12.24 2.90 10.80
CA ILE A 146 -11.45 3.40 9.68
C ILE A 146 -12.41 3.97 8.63
N ASN A 147 -12.23 5.24 8.27
CA ASN A 147 -13.13 5.96 7.39
C ASN A 147 -12.36 6.85 6.40
N SER A 148 -13.03 7.23 5.31
CA SER A 148 -12.40 7.98 4.22
C SER A 148 -11.93 9.38 4.63
N THR A 149 -12.58 10.01 5.61
CA THR A 149 -12.18 11.34 6.07
C THR A 149 -10.84 11.27 6.78
N MET A 150 -10.67 10.31 7.69
CA MET A 150 -9.39 10.10 8.38
C MET A 150 -8.28 9.72 7.40
N ASN A 151 -8.54 8.77 6.49
CA ASN A 151 -7.54 8.32 5.53
C ASN A 151 -7.09 9.44 4.58
N ARG A 152 -8.00 10.35 4.19
CA ARG A 152 -7.63 11.53 3.38
C ARG A 152 -6.73 12.49 4.15
N LEU A 153 -6.97 12.71 5.45
CA LEU A 153 -6.11 13.56 6.27
C LEU A 153 -4.72 12.94 6.45
N ILE A 154 -4.65 11.64 6.72
CA ILE A 154 -3.38 10.91 6.80
C ILE A 154 -2.62 11.00 5.47
N ALA A 155 -3.28 10.68 4.35
CA ALA A 155 -2.69 10.78 3.01
C ALA A 155 -2.18 12.21 2.70
N ALA A 156 -2.93 13.24 3.09
CA ALA A 156 -2.50 14.63 2.92
C ALA A 156 -1.26 14.96 3.76
N ASN A 157 -1.18 14.50 5.01
CA ASN A 157 0.00 14.72 5.86
C ASN A 157 1.24 14.01 5.32
N ILE A 158 1.10 12.78 4.82
CA ILE A 158 2.19 12.06 4.15
C ILE A 158 2.61 12.85 2.89
N SER A 159 1.65 13.24 2.06
CA SER A 159 1.93 13.98 0.82
C SER A 159 2.57 15.34 1.06
N ALA A 160 2.33 16.00 2.20
CA ALA A 160 2.96 17.27 2.54
C ALA A 160 4.46 17.15 2.88
N LEU A 161 4.89 15.96 3.30
CA LEU A 161 6.28 15.63 3.59
C LEU A 161 7.00 14.96 2.42
N TRP A 162 6.24 14.62 1.36
CA TRP A 162 6.76 14.09 0.12
C TRP A 162 7.26 15.23 -0.78
N VAL A 163 8.42 15.77 -0.39
CA VAL A 163 9.20 16.78 -1.15
C VAL A 163 10.50 16.18 -1.65
#